data_AF-A0A969FP55-F1
#
_entry.id   AF-A0A969FP55-F1
#
_cell.length_a   1.000
_cell.length_b   1.000
_cell.length_c   1.000
_cell.angle_alpha   90.00
_cell.angle_beta   90.00
_cell.angle_gamma   90.00
#
_symmetry.space_group_name_H-M   'P 1'
#
loop_
_entity.id
_entity.type
_entity.pdbx_description
1 polymer ?
#
loop_
_entity_poly.entity_id
_entity_poly.type
_entity_poly.pdbx_seq_one_letter_code
_entity_poly.pdbx_strand_id
1 'polypeptide(L)'
;MILGAVFNALTITRPIKELLLGVTNIATGNFKQRIDLPLGGELGELIASFNDMAGQLERYKEQNIEELTAEKAKLETLVVKMADGALLLDEGLNVVLANPTAQRIFGWDLHADYLGKMRSTYFPPPCKQS
;
A
#
# COMPACT_ATOMS: atom_id res chain seq x y z
N MET A 1 13.48 -34.20 -42.79
CA MET A 1 12.96 -32.84 -42.52
C MET A 1 12.25 -32.70 -41.17
N ILE A 2 11.42 -33.67 -40.73
CA ILE A 2 10.67 -33.57 -39.46
C ILE A 2 11.58 -33.39 -38.24
N LEU A 3 12.70 -34.11 -38.16
CA LEU A 3 13.63 -34.01 -37.02
C LEU A 3 14.25 -32.61 -36.86
N GLY A 4 14.57 -31.93 -37.97
CA GLY A 4 15.11 -30.56 -37.95
C GLY A 4 14.06 -29.51 -37.58
N ALA A 5 12.78 -29.73 -37.94
CA ALA A 5 11.69 -28.86 -37.52
C ALA A 5 11.41 -28.99 -36.00
N VAL A 6 11.45 -30.22 -35.47
CA VAL A 6 11.31 -30.48 -34.02
C VAL A 6 12.50 -29.89 -33.26
N PHE A 7 13.72 -30.00 -33.78
CA PHE A 7 14.91 -29.40 -33.18
C PHE A 7 14.82 -27.87 -33.10
N ASN A 8 14.48 -27.18 -34.19
CA ASN A 8 14.31 -25.73 -34.18
C ASN A 8 13.17 -25.26 -33.26
N ALA A 9 12.05 -25.99 -33.25
CA ALA A 9 10.90 -25.68 -32.41
C ALA A 9 11.26 -25.74 -30.90
N LEU A 10 12.07 -26.72 -30.50
CA LEU A 10 12.48 -26.92 -29.11
C LEU A 10 13.62 -25.99 -28.69
N THR A 11 14.59 -25.72 -29.57
CA THR A 11 15.81 -24.98 -29.24
C THR A 11 15.64 -23.46 -29.34
N ILE A 12 14.73 -22.97 -30.19
CA ILE A 12 14.57 -21.52 -30.45
C ILE A 12 13.12 -21.08 -30.23
N THR A 13 12.16 -21.72 -30.88
CA THR A 13 10.79 -21.22 -30.92
C THR A 13 10.10 -21.25 -29.56
N ARG A 14 10.26 -22.34 -28.80
CA ARG A 14 9.71 -22.45 -27.45
C ARG A 14 10.26 -21.38 -26.48
N PRO A 15 11.58 -21.21 -26.32
CA PRO A 15 12.13 -20.15 -25.45
C PRO A 15 11.60 -18.75 -25.76
N ILE A 16 11.53 -18.38 -27.05
CA ILE A 16 11.07 -17.05 -27.46
C ILE A 16 9.59 -16.84 -27.09
N LYS A 17 8.74 -17.87 -27.27
CA LYS A 17 7.34 -17.80 -26.88
C LYS A 17 7.15 -17.65 -25.37
N GLU A 18 7.89 -18.42 -24.58
CA GLU A 18 7.85 -18.30 -23.11
C GLU A 18 8.32 -16.92 -22.65
N LEU A 19 9.36 -16.37 -23.27
CA LEU A 19 9.83 -15.02 -22.97
C LEU A 19 8.78 -13.96 -23.31
N LEU A 20 8.13 -14.06 -24.47
CA LEU A 20 7.08 -13.13 -24.88
C LEU A 20 5.89 -13.15 -23.90
N LEU A 21 5.45 -14.36 -23.51
CA LEU A 21 4.41 -14.53 -22.49
C LEU A 21 4.86 -13.93 -21.15
N GLY A 22 6.11 -14.19 -20.77
CA GLY A 22 6.69 -13.67 -19.54
C GLY A 22 6.68 -12.15 -19.49
N VAL A 23 7.17 -11.50 -20.55
CA VAL A 23 7.17 -10.03 -20.68
C VAL A 23 5.76 -9.46 -20.64
N THR A 24 4.79 -10.11 -21.29
CA THR A 24 3.39 -9.65 -21.27
C THR A 24 2.80 -9.72 -19.86
N ASN A 25 3.09 -10.79 -19.11
CA ASN A 25 2.66 -10.92 -17.72
C ASN A 25 3.31 -9.85 -16.81
N ILE A 26 4.61 -9.58 -16.99
CA ILE A 26 5.29 -8.48 -16.29
C ILE A 26 4.62 -7.13 -16.60
N ALA A 27 4.29 -6.86 -17.87
CA ALA A 27 3.64 -5.61 -18.27
C ALA A 27 2.26 -5.43 -17.62
N THR A 28 1.56 -6.52 -17.29
CA THR A 28 0.29 -6.49 -16.53
C THR A 28 0.46 -6.38 -15.01
N GLY A 29 1.70 -6.27 -14.51
CA GLY A 29 2.01 -6.10 -13.08
C GLY A 29 2.18 -7.41 -12.29
N ASN A 30 2.23 -8.56 -12.98
CA ASN A 30 2.52 -9.86 -12.36
C ASN A 30 4.02 -10.15 -12.33
N PHE A 31 4.72 -9.62 -11.33
CA PHE A 31 6.17 -9.76 -11.17
C PHE A 31 6.63 -11.12 -10.63
N LYS A 32 5.70 -12.00 -10.25
CA LYS A 32 6.00 -13.37 -9.80
C LYS A 32 6.36 -14.31 -10.94
N GLN A 33 6.23 -13.85 -12.18
CA GLN A 33 6.52 -14.64 -13.37
C GLN A 33 7.98 -15.11 -13.37
N ARG A 34 8.18 -16.40 -13.66
CA ARG A 34 9.49 -17.01 -13.88
C ARG A 34 9.42 -17.93 -15.10
N ILE A 35 10.53 -18.04 -15.82
CA ILE A 35 10.70 -18.98 -16.92
C ILE A 35 11.72 -20.02 -16.48
N ASP A 36 11.28 -21.27 -16.34
CA ASP A 36 12.12 -22.41 -15.98
C ASP A 36 12.25 -23.35 -17.18
N LEU A 37 13.30 -23.12 -17.96
CA LEU A 37 13.65 -23.92 -19.13
C LEU A 37 15.13 -24.28 -19.04
N PRO A 38 15.50 -25.57 -19.23
CA PRO A 38 16.90 -25.99 -19.25
C PRO A 38 17.55 -25.58 -20.57
N LEU A 39 17.93 -24.30 -20.68
CA LEU A 39 18.59 -23.69 -21.84
C LEU A 39 19.95 -23.14 -21.43
N GLY A 40 20.96 -23.44 -22.25
CA GLY A 40 22.30 -22.85 -22.14
C GLY A 40 22.54 -21.80 -23.22
N GLY A 41 23.72 -21.17 -23.17
CA GLY A 41 24.12 -20.13 -24.12
C GLY A 41 23.33 -18.82 -23.95
N GLU A 42 23.32 -18.00 -24.99
CA GLU A 42 22.79 -16.63 -24.98
C GLU A 42 21.30 -16.56 -24.59
N LEU A 43 20.48 -17.51 -25.08
CA LEU A 43 19.06 -17.59 -24.72
C LEU A 43 18.85 -17.95 -23.24
N GLY A 44 19.71 -18.82 -22.69
CA GLY A 44 19.70 -19.14 -21.26
C GLY A 44 20.07 -17.92 -20.41
N GLU A 45 21.10 -17.18 -20.80
CA GLU A 45 21.51 -15.94 -20.13
C GLU A 45 20.42 -14.86 -20.20
N LEU A 46 19.71 -14.76 -21.33
CA LEU A 46 18.58 -13.85 -21.49
C LEU A 46 17.40 -14.21 -20.57
N ILE A 47 17.07 -15.51 -20.46
CA ILE A 47 16.04 -16.00 -19.53
C ILE A 47 16.45 -15.73 -18.07
N ALA A 48 17.72 -15.96 -17.72
CA ALA A 48 18.23 -15.68 -16.39
C ALA A 48 18.11 -14.17 -16.06
N SER A 49 18.50 -13.31 -17.00
CA SER A 49 18.40 -11.85 -16.86
C SER A 49 16.94 -11.39 -16.73
N PHE A 50 16.02 -11.98 -17.49
CA PHE A 50 14.58 -11.73 -17.36
C PHE A 50 14.06 -12.11 -15.96
N ASN A 51 14.42 -13.29 -15.46
CA ASN A 51 14.00 -13.76 -14.14
C ASN A 51 14.54 -12.88 -13.01
N ASP A 52 15.78 -12.41 -13.12
CA ASP A 52 16.37 -11.48 -12.15
C ASP A 52 15.64 -10.13 -12.13
N MET A 53 15.38 -9.55 -13.30
CA MET A 53 14.58 -8.33 -13.44
C MET A 53 13.18 -8.50 -12.83
N ALA A 54 12.49 -9.62 -13.10
CA ALA A 54 11.18 -9.91 -12.53
C ALA A 54 11.24 -9.97 -10.99
N GLY A 55 12.29 -10.60 -10.43
CA GLY A 55 12.52 -10.64 -8.99
C GLY A 55 12.83 -9.26 -8.38
N GLN A 56 13.57 -8.40 -9.08
CA GLN A 56 13.80 -7.03 -8.64
C GLN A 56 12.49 -6.23 -8.56
N LEU A 57 11.64 -6.32 -9.60
CA LEU A 57 10.34 -5.65 -9.63
C LEU A 57 9.39 -6.15 -8.52
N GLU A 58 9.40 -7.46 -8.24
CA GLU A 58 8.64 -8.04 -7.13
C GLU A 58 9.07 -7.43 -5.78
N ARG A 59 10.38 -7.39 -5.51
CA ARG A 59 10.93 -6.79 -4.28
C ARG A 59 10.58 -5.31 -4.17
N TYR A 60 10.74 -4.52 -5.24
CA TYR A 60 10.41 -3.10 -5.20
C TYR A 60 8.92 -2.86 -4.92
N LYS A 61 8.04 -3.70 -5.46
CA LYS A 61 6.60 -3.62 -5.17
C LYS A 61 6.30 -3.91 -3.70
N GLU A 62 6.93 -4.92 -3.12
CA GLU A 62 6.76 -5.29 -1.71
C GLU A 62 7.29 -4.19 -0.78
N GLN A 63 8.49 -3.68 -1.05
CA GLN A 63 9.11 -2.58 -0.29
C GLN A 63 8.27 -1.30 -0.33
N ASN A 64 7.76 -0.91 -1.50
CA ASN A 64 6.89 0.27 -1.61
C ASN A 64 5.60 0.14 -0.80
N ILE A 65 5.05 -1.07 -0.67
CA ILE A 65 3.87 -1.30 0.16
C ILE A 65 4.24 -1.15 1.64
N GLU A 66 5.35 -1.74 2.09
CA GLU A 66 5.79 -1.63 3.48
C GLU A 66 6.09 -0.18 3.88
N GLU A 67 6.81 0.56 3.04
CA GLU A 67 7.21 1.94 3.31
C GLU A 67 6.01 2.89 3.32
N LEU A 68 5.07 2.73 2.37
CA LEU A 68 3.82 3.50 2.34
C LEU A 68 2.93 3.19 3.56
N THR A 69 2.87 1.93 3.98
CA THR A 69 2.10 1.52 5.15
C THR A 69 2.73 2.04 6.44
N ALA A 70 4.08 2.05 6.53
CA ALA A 70 4.81 2.59 7.66
C ALA A 70 4.62 4.11 7.80
N GLU A 71 4.68 4.87 6.70
CA GLU A 71 4.47 6.32 6.77
C GLU A 71 3.01 6.66 7.13
N LYS A 72 2.04 5.89 6.61
CA LYS A 72 0.63 6.01 7.03
C LYS A 72 0.46 5.73 8.54
N ALA A 73 1.04 4.64 9.04
CA ALA A 73 0.99 4.28 10.46
C ALA A 73 1.67 5.32 11.36
N LYS A 74 2.75 5.94 10.88
CA LYS A 74 3.45 7.04 11.57
C LYS A 74 2.59 8.30 11.65
N LEU A 75 1.89 8.68 10.58
CA LEU A 75 0.92 9.79 10.59
C LEU A 75 -0.24 9.51 11.55
N GLU A 76 -0.83 8.32 11.52
CA GLU A 76 -1.88 7.92 12.46
C GLU A 76 -1.38 7.95 13.91
N THR A 77 -0.16 7.47 14.15
CA THR A 77 0.47 7.51 15.47
C THR A 77 0.75 8.93 15.94
N LEU A 78 1.20 9.83 15.05
CA LEU A 78 1.42 11.24 15.39
C LEU A 78 0.10 11.91 15.77
N VAL A 79 -0.98 11.70 15.00
CA VAL A 79 -2.33 12.23 15.31
C VAL A 79 -2.85 11.70 16.65
N VAL A 80 -2.56 10.43 16.98
CA VAL A 80 -2.92 9.84 18.28
C VAL A 80 -2.02 10.35 19.42
N LYS A 81 -0.75 10.66 19.14
CA LYS A 81 0.25 11.15 20.11
C LYS A 81 0.30 12.67 20.27
N MET A 82 -0.45 13.44 19.47
CA MET A 82 -0.62 14.87 19.75
C MET A 82 -1.17 15.01 21.16
N ALA A 83 -0.39 15.69 22.02
CA ALA A 83 -0.71 15.88 23.43
C ALA A 83 -1.99 16.74 23.61
N ASP A 84 -2.35 17.50 22.57
CA ASP A 84 -3.55 18.30 22.52
C ASP A 84 -4.75 17.43 22.12
N GLY A 85 -5.83 17.54 22.90
CA GLY A 85 -7.12 16.96 22.53
C GLY A 85 -7.68 17.65 21.28
N ALA A 86 -8.07 16.88 20.27
CA ALA A 86 -8.69 17.40 19.05
C ALA A 86 -10.19 17.08 19.03
N LEU A 87 -11.00 18.11 18.75
CA LEU A 87 -12.45 18.05 18.60
C LEU A 87 -12.84 18.56 17.21
N LEU A 88 -13.68 17.82 16.49
CA LEU A 88 -14.36 18.30 15.29
C LEU A 88 -15.77 18.74 15.68
N LEU A 89 -16.15 19.97 15.30
CA LEU A 89 -17.46 20.54 15.57
C LEU A 89 -18.25 20.77 14.28
N ASP A 90 -19.58 20.66 14.34
CA ASP A 90 -20.47 21.14 13.27
C ASP A 90 -20.74 22.65 13.37
N GLU A 91 -21.50 23.20 12.42
CA GLU A 91 -21.89 24.63 12.40
C GLU A 91 -22.71 25.04 13.64
N GLY A 92 -23.34 24.08 14.31
CA GLY A 92 -24.08 24.26 15.56
C GLY A 92 -23.23 24.12 16.82
N LEU A 93 -21.90 24.00 16.68
CA LEU A 93 -20.94 23.75 17.75
C LEU A 93 -21.12 22.38 18.45
N ASN A 94 -21.71 21.40 17.78
CA ASN A 94 -21.83 20.05 18.33
C ASN A 94 -20.59 19.21 18.01
N VAL A 95 -20.13 18.41 18.97
CA VAL A 95 -19.01 17.49 18.76
C VAL A 95 -19.41 16.38 17.80
N VAL A 96 -18.70 16.30 16.67
CA VAL A 96 -18.83 15.28 15.62
C VAL A 96 -17.76 14.19 15.79
N LEU A 97 -16.54 14.58 16.16
CA LEU A 97 -15.42 13.66 16.40
C LEU A 97 -14.57 14.15 17.57
N ALA A 98 -14.04 13.23 18.36
CA ALA A 98 -13.07 13.51 19.41
C ALA A 98 -11.95 12.48 19.32
N ASN A 99 -10.69 12.91 19.31
CA ASN A 99 -9.58 11.97 19.40
C ASN A 99 -9.51 11.36 20.82
N PRO A 100 -8.82 10.22 21.01
CA PRO A 100 -8.73 9.57 22.32
C PRO A 100 -8.11 10.45 23.42
N THR A 101 -7.23 11.39 23.04
CA THR A 101 -6.65 12.37 23.97
C THR A 101 -7.72 13.34 24.49
N ALA A 102 -8.60 13.87 23.62
CA ALA A 102 -9.72 14.71 24.02
C ALA A 102 -10.71 13.94 24.91
N GLN A 103 -11.06 12.70 24.55
CA GLN A 103 -11.92 11.85 25.39
C GLN A 103 -11.35 11.69 26.79
N ARG A 104 -10.03 11.48 26.92
CA ARG A 104 -9.35 11.36 28.22
C ARG A 104 -9.32 12.68 29.00
N ILE A 105 -9.07 13.80 28.33
CA ILE A 105 -9.06 15.14 28.96
C ILE A 105 -10.46 15.51 29.48
N PHE A 106 -11.51 15.21 28.72
CA PHE A 106 -12.89 15.52 29.08
C PHE A 106 -13.61 14.42 29.87
N GLY A 107 -12.95 13.27 30.10
CA GLY A 107 -13.52 12.15 30.85
C GLY A 107 -14.69 11.45 30.15
N TRP A 108 -14.71 11.46 28.81
CA TRP A 108 -15.75 10.80 28.02
C TRP A 108 -15.44 9.33 27.83
N ASP A 109 -16.44 8.46 28.03
CA ASP A 109 -16.30 7.04 27.76
C ASP A 109 -16.11 6.76 26.26
N LEU A 110 -15.27 5.77 25.94
CA LEU A 110 -14.95 5.32 24.57
C LEU A 110 -16.18 4.87 23.75
N HIS A 111 -17.34 4.74 24.41
CA HIS A 111 -18.63 4.41 23.83
C HIS A 111 -19.57 5.63 23.79
N ALA A 112 -19.20 6.64 22.98
CA ALA A 112 -20.10 7.59 22.30
C ALA A 112 -21.24 8.29 23.08
N ASP A 113 -21.06 8.66 24.35
CA ASP A 113 -22.09 9.44 25.09
C ASP A 113 -21.92 10.99 24.99
N TYR A 114 -21.01 11.47 24.13
CA TYR A 114 -20.62 12.88 23.99
C TYR A 114 -21.06 13.56 22.67
N LEU A 115 -21.59 12.79 21.71
CA LEU A 115 -22.09 13.32 20.44
C LEU A 115 -23.28 14.25 20.71
N GLY A 116 -23.18 15.53 20.29
CA GLY A 116 -24.27 16.51 20.44
C GLY A 116 -24.37 17.24 21.78
N LYS A 117 -23.47 17.02 22.76
CA LYS A 117 -23.56 17.63 24.10
C LYS A 117 -22.49 18.72 24.31
N MET A 118 -22.65 19.91 23.71
CA MET A 118 -21.64 20.99 23.85
C MET A 118 -22.15 22.40 24.21
N ARG A 119 -23.41 22.58 24.64
CA ARG A 119 -23.93 23.96 24.79
C ARG A 119 -23.66 24.66 26.14
N SER A 120 -23.20 23.98 27.19
CA SER A 120 -23.20 24.63 28.53
C SER A 120 -22.15 24.17 29.55
N THR A 121 -21.46 23.06 29.36
CA THR A 121 -20.76 22.41 30.50
C THR A 121 -19.25 22.65 30.53
N TYR A 122 -18.60 22.94 29.40
CA TYR A 122 -17.13 22.84 29.29
C TYR A 122 -16.38 24.02 28.67
N PHE A 123 -17.07 25.07 28.19
CA PHE A 123 -16.42 26.26 27.62
C PHE A 123 -16.79 27.53 28.38
N PRO A 124 -15.83 28.46 28.61
CA PRO A 124 -16.15 29.79 29.12
C PRO A 124 -17.13 30.49 28.17
N PRO A 125 -17.98 31.40 28.69
CA PRO A 125 -18.94 32.11 27.86
C PRO A 125 -18.23 32.81 26.69
N PRO A 126 -18.88 32.90 25.50
CA PRO A 126 -18.27 33.50 24.33
C PRO A 126 -17.75 34.90 24.69
N CYS A 127 -16.46 35.14 24.43
CA CYS A 127 -15.87 36.45 24.63
C CYS A 127 -16.68 37.47 23.83
N LYS A 128 -17.28 38.43 24.54
CA LYS A 128 -17.94 39.57 23.92
C LYS A 128 -16.90 40.29 23.07
N GLN A 129 -17.07 40.26 21.76
CA GLN A 129 -16.32 41.15 20.87
C GLN A 129 -16.78 42.58 21.20
N SER A 130 -15.85 43.41 21.66
CA SER A 130 -16.03 44.86 21.76
C SER A 130 -15.70 45.51 20.42
#